data_AF-A0A2N0ER05-F1
#
_entry.id   AF-A0A2N0ER05-F1
#
_cell.length_a   1.000
_cell.length_b   1.000
_cell.length_c   1.000
_cell.angle_alpha   90.00
_cell.angle_beta   90.00
_cell.angle_gamma   90.00
#
_symmetry.space_group_name_H-M   'P 1'
#
loop_
_entity.id
_entity.type
_entity.pdbx_description
1 polymer ?
#
loop_
_entity_poly.entity_id
_entity_poly.type
_entity_poly.pdbx_seq_one_letter_code
_entity_poly.pdbx_strand_id
1 'polypeptide(L)'
;MKGQQPTLKRVIVDFKKLTQEILDLLVEKYPHGYKGNDIIVFRNAQNEIIEAVEVKTEDTIYLVKVSQRLADTMENYDEDDNFDDEDTSAEGLEIEDESSGEDDFD
;
A
#
# COMPACT_ATOMS: atom_id res chain seq x y z
N MET A 1 -3.31 27.47 12.53
CA MET A 1 -2.27 26.47 12.88
C MET A 1 -2.63 25.17 12.18
N LYS A 2 -2.03 24.86 11.03
CA LYS A 2 -2.24 23.56 10.38
C LYS A 2 -1.39 22.56 11.16
N GLY A 3 -2.04 21.71 11.95
CA GLY A 3 -1.37 20.63 12.67
C GLY A 3 -0.58 19.79 11.68
N GLN A 4 0.73 19.71 11.91
CA GLN A 4 1.62 18.82 11.20
C GLN A 4 1.12 17.40 11.50
N GLN A 5 0.39 16.83 10.54
CA GLN A 5 -0.04 15.44 10.64
C GLN A 5 1.24 14.60 10.76
N PRO A 6 1.29 13.61 11.68
CA PRO A 6 2.44 12.73 11.75
C PRO A 6 2.69 12.14 10.36
N THR A 7 3.92 12.25 9.87
CA THR A 7 4.32 11.73 8.56
C THR A 7 4.42 10.21 8.66
N LEU A 8 3.28 9.54 8.64
CA LEU A 8 3.23 8.09 8.54
C LEU A 8 3.82 7.69 7.20
N LYS A 9 4.75 6.74 7.22
CA LYS A 9 5.40 6.24 6.01
C LYS A 9 4.33 5.59 5.13
N ARG A 10 4.32 5.92 3.83
CA ARG A 10 3.40 5.29 2.87
C ARG A 10 4.17 4.31 2.03
N VAL A 11 3.79 3.04 2.09
CA VAL A 11 4.46 1.96 1.37
C VAL A 11 3.46 1.34 0.42
N ILE A 12 3.75 1.38 -0.88
CA ILE A 12 2.94 0.70 -1.90
C ILE A 12 3.43 -0.74 -1.98
N VAL A 13 2.54 -1.70 -1.75
CA VAL A 13 2.84 -3.12 -1.72
C VAL A 13 2.07 -3.80 -2.84
N ASP A 14 2.77 -4.50 -3.72
CA ASP A 14 2.15 -5.33 -4.76
C ASP A 14 1.84 -6.71 -4.18
N PHE A 15 0.95 -7.47 -4.83
CA PHE A 15 0.61 -8.84 -4.43
C PHE A 15 1.88 -9.71 -4.28
N LYS A 16 2.88 -9.50 -5.15
CA LYS A 16 4.15 -10.23 -5.10
C LYS A 16 5.05 -9.88 -3.90
N LYS A 17 4.80 -8.75 -3.25
CA LYS A 17 5.58 -8.25 -2.10
C LYS A 17 4.76 -8.31 -0.81
N LEU A 18 3.64 -9.02 -0.85
CA LEU A 18 2.69 -9.11 0.24
C LEU A 18 3.23 -10.13 1.24
N THR A 19 3.58 -9.65 2.43
CA THR A 19 4.00 -10.51 3.53
C THR A 19 2.78 -11.00 4.30
N GLN A 20 2.91 -12.12 5.00
CA GLN A 20 1.85 -12.67 5.86
C GLN A 20 1.29 -11.61 6.83
N GLU A 21 2.15 -10.77 7.41
CA GLU A 21 1.73 -9.68 8.30
C GLU A 21 0.77 -8.67 7.62
N ILE A 22 1.01 -8.34 6.36
CA ILE A 22 0.14 -7.40 5.61
C ILE A 22 -1.16 -8.09 5.21
N LEU A 23 -1.10 -9.39 4.93
CA LEU A 23 -2.28 -10.20 4.64
C LEU A 23 -3.21 -10.28 5.86
N ASP A 24 -2.65 -10.56 7.02
CA ASP A 24 -3.39 -10.61 8.28
C ASP A 24 -4.08 -9.27 8.55
N LEU A 25 -3.37 -8.15 8.38
CA LEU A 25 -3.96 -6.81 8.53
C LEU A 25 -5.12 -6.55 7.56
N LEU A 26 -5.04 -7.09 6.33
CA LEU A 26 -6.11 -7.00 5.35
C LEU A 26 -7.32 -7.85 5.74
N VAL A 27 -7.10 -9.09 6.18
CA VAL A 27 -8.17 -10.00 6.62
C VAL A 27 -8.83 -9.51 7.90
N GLU A 28 -8.06 -9.03 8.87
CA GLU A 28 -8.57 -8.43 10.11
C GLU A 28 -9.41 -7.18 9.85
N LYS A 29 -8.97 -6.32 8.92
CA LYS A 29 -9.69 -5.10 8.58
C LYS A 29 -10.89 -5.34 7.66
N TYR A 30 -10.78 -6.30 6.76
CA TYR A 30 -11.80 -6.64 5.76
C TYR A 30 -12.13 -8.14 5.82
N PRO A 31 -12.74 -8.64 6.92
CA PRO A 31 -13.05 -10.06 7.08
C PRO A 31 -14.14 -10.56 6.13
N HIS A 32 -14.81 -9.65 5.42
CA HIS A 32 -15.81 -9.94 4.39
C HIS A 32 -15.35 -9.53 3.00
N GLY A 33 -14.05 -9.28 2.83
CA GLY A 33 -13.46 -8.68 1.63
C GLY A 33 -13.66 -7.17 1.55
N TYR A 34 -12.91 -6.53 0.65
CA TYR A 34 -13.02 -5.11 0.36
C TYR A 34 -14.04 -4.85 -0.75
N LYS A 35 -14.67 -3.68 -0.74
CA LYS A 35 -15.59 -3.23 -1.80
C LYS A 35 -14.97 -2.11 -2.61
N GLY A 36 -15.57 -1.76 -3.74
CA GLY A 36 -15.12 -0.63 -4.56
C GLY A 36 -15.00 0.70 -3.80
N ASN A 37 -15.75 0.87 -2.71
CA ASN A 37 -15.64 2.04 -1.83
C ASN A 37 -14.36 2.07 -0.98
N ASP A 38 -13.74 0.91 -0.75
CA ASP A 38 -12.49 0.77 0.01
C ASP A 38 -11.25 0.85 -0.91
N ILE A 39 -11.46 0.81 -2.22
CA ILE A 39 -10.41 0.91 -3.24
C ILE A 39 -10.05 2.38 -3.45
N ILE A 40 -8.79 2.69 -3.21
CA ILE A 40 -8.16 3.96 -3.51
C ILE A 40 -7.58 3.88 -4.92
N VAL A 41 -8.06 4.75 -5.80
CA VAL A 41 -7.57 4.86 -7.17
C VAL A 41 -6.70 6.10 -7.28
N PHE A 42 -5.44 5.92 -7.65
CA PHE A 42 -4.48 7.01 -7.85
C PHE A 42 -3.63 6.77 -9.09
N ARG A 43 -2.97 7.81 -9.60
CA ARG A 43 -1.96 7.65 -10.67
C ARG A 43 -0.57 7.65 -10.08
N ASN A 44 0.26 6.70 -10.51
CA ASN A 44 1.68 6.66 -10.14
C ASN A 44 2.50 7.65 -10.98
N ALA A 45 3.81 7.75 -10.70
CA ALA A 45 4.75 8.58 -11.46
C ALA A 45 4.86 8.19 -12.95
N GLN A 46 4.45 6.97 -13.32
CA GLN A 46 4.40 6.49 -14.69
C GLN A 46 3.07 6.78 -15.40
N ASN A 47 2.19 7.56 -14.75
CA ASN A 47 0.87 7.95 -15.26
C ASN A 47 -0.09 6.76 -15.44
N GLU A 48 0.20 5.64 -14.79
CA GLU A 48 -0.64 4.44 -14.73
C GLU A 48 -1.66 4.58 -13.61
N ILE A 49 -2.88 4.06 -13.83
CA ILE A 49 -3.92 4.01 -12.80
C ILE A 49 -3.64 2.81 -11.90
N ILE A 50 -3.43 3.09 -10.63
CA ILE A 50 -3.21 2.10 -9.58
C ILE A 50 -4.44 2.08 -8.68
N GLU A 51 -4.97 0.87 -8.47
CA GLU A 51 -6.05 0.58 -7.54
C GLU A 51 -5.44 -0.13 -6.34
N ALA A 52 -5.67 0.38 -5.13
CA ALA A 52 -5.09 -0.19 -3.92
C ALA A 52 -6.04 -0.06 -2.72
N VAL A 53 -5.97 -1.01 -1.80
CA VAL A 53 -6.65 -0.94 -0.50
C VAL A 53 -5.68 -0.48 0.57
N GLU A 54 -6.16 0.36 1.48
CA GLU A 54 -5.33 0.92 2.56
C GLU A 54 -5.49 0.11 3.84
N VAL A 55 -4.35 -0.32 4.40
CA VAL A 55 -4.24 -0.82 5.79
C VAL A 55 -3.24 0.03 6.56
N LYS A 56 -3.53 0.28 7.83
CA LYS A 56 -2.71 1.15 8.68
C LYS A 56 -2.17 0.34 9.85
N THR A 57 -0.89 0.50 10.10
CA THR A 57 -0.25 0.12 11.35
C THR A 57 0.03 1.37 12.19
N GLU A 58 0.68 1.21 13.33
CA GLU A 58 0.98 2.31 14.25
C GLU A 58 1.89 3.38 13.61
N ASP A 59 2.79 2.98 12.70
CA ASP A 59 3.80 3.87 12.10
C ASP A 59 3.75 3.96 10.57
N THR A 60 3.07 3.02 9.91
CA THR A 60 3.10 2.86 8.45
C THR A 60 1.71 2.68 7.85
N ILE A 61 1.48 3.31 6.71
CA ILE A 61 0.30 3.13 5.87
C ILE A 61 0.71 2.27 4.68
N TYR A 62 0.16 1.07 4.59
CA TYR A 62 0.37 0.18 3.45
C TYR A 62 -0.77 0.36 2.45
N LEU A 63 -0.41 0.63 1.20
CA LEU A 63 -1.31 0.70 0.06
C LEU A 63 -1.11 -0.58 -0.76
N VAL A 64 -1.96 -1.57 -0.50
CA VAL A 64 -1.84 -2.88 -1.15
C VAL A 64 -2.56 -2.84 -2.48
N LYS A 65 -1.81 -3.02 -3.57
CA LYS A 65 -2.34 -2.96 -4.93
C LYS A 65 -3.32 -4.10 -5.16
N VAL A 66 -4.54 -3.72 -5.50
CA VAL A 66 -5.59 -4.65 -5.91
C VAL A 66 -5.29 -5.07 -7.35
N SER A 67 -4.92 -6.33 -7.52
CA SER A 67 -4.89 -7.02 -8.82
C SER A 67 -5.90 -8.15 -8.81
N GLN A 68 -6.20 -8.75 -9.96
CA GLN A 68 -7.10 -9.92 -10.01
C GLN A 68 -6.69 -11.01 -9.00
N ARG A 69 -5.38 -11.29 -8.89
CA ARG A 69 -4.85 -12.31 -7.98
C ARG A 69 -5.13 -12.04 -6.50
N LEU A 70 -5.11 -10.78 -6.07
CA LEU A 70 -5.39 -10.44 -4.67
C LEU A 70 -6.85 -10.76 -4.32
N ALA A 71 -7.79 -10.47 -5.23
CA ALA A 71 -9.20 -10.79 -5.04
C ALA A 71 -9.42 -12.31 -4.93
N ASP A 72 -8.78 -13.09 -5.81
CA ASP A 72 -8.81 -14.56 -5.76
C ASP A 72 -8.22 -15.10 -4.45
N THR A 73 -7.05 -14.61 -4.02
CA THR A 73 -6.44 -15.02 -2.76
C THR A 73 -7.33 -14.66 -1.58
N MET A 74 -7.91 -13.46 -1.53
CA MET A 74 -8.76 -13.07 -0.38
C MET A 74 -10.03 -13.92 -0.26
N GLU A 75 -10.59 -14.37 -1.38
CA GLU A 75 -11.77 -15.25 -1.40
C GLU A 75 -11.41 -16.70 -1.03
N ASN A 76 -10.19 -17.13 -1.39
CA ASN A 76 -9.70 -18.50 -1.17
C ASN A 76 -8.74 -18.64 0.02
N TYR A 77 -8.51 -17.58 0.81
CA TYR A 77 -7.62 -17.62 1.96
C TYR A 77 -8.27 -18.38 3.11
N ASP A 78 -8.17 -19.71 3.05
CA ASP A 78 -8.27 -20.62 4.19
C ASP A 78 -6.86 -20.74 4.79
N GLU A 79 -6.73 -20.85 6.12
CA GLU A 79 -5.49 -20.80 6.92
C GLU A 79 -4.37 -21.81 6.53
N ASP A 80 -4.48 -22.53 5.41
CA ASP A 80 -3.61 -23.62 4.96
C ASP A 80 -2.86 -23.35 3.64
N ASP A 81 -3.17 -22.27 2.88
CA ASP A 81 -2.56 -22.02 1.56
C ASP A 81 -1.28 -21.15 1.68
N ASN A 82 -0.16 -21.87 1.81
CA ASN A 82 1.21 -21.36 1.88
C ASN A 82 1.55 -20.41 0.72
N PHE A 83 1.61 -19.11 1.01
CA PHE A 83 2.02 -18.05 0.08
C PHE A 83 3.47 -18.32 -0.38
N ASP A 84 3.63 -18.86 -1.58
CA ASP A 84 4.94 -19.22 -2.16
C ASP A 84 5.70 -17.93 -2.52
N ASP A 85 6.69 -17.65 -1.66
CA ASP A 85 7.58 -16.50 -1.65
C ASP A 85 8.59 -16.60 -2.81
N GLU A 86 8.21 -16.16 -4.01
CA GLU A 86 9.16 -16.03 -5.12
C GLU A 86 9.79 -14.63 -5.14
N ASP A 87 10.85 -14.52 -4.33
CA ASP A 87 12.03 -13.65 -4.39
C ASP A 87 12.13 -12.71 -5.62
N THR A 88 12.26 -11.40 -5.38
CA THR A 88 13.43 -10.59 -5.85
C THR A 88 13.23 -9.08 -5.70
N SER A 89 14.25 -8.45 -5.11
CA SER A 89 14.63 -7.03 -5.15
C SER A 89 13.74 -5.98 -4.46
N ALA A 90 14.18 -5.67 -3.25
CA ALA A 90 14.02 -4.38 -2.59
C ALA A 90 14.69 -3.26 -3.41
N GLU A 91 13.90 -2.59 -4.26
CA GLU A 91 14.22 -1.23 -4.72
C GLU A 91 13.22 -0.31 -4.02
N GLY A 92 13.54 0.06 -2.78
CA GLY A 92 12.86 1.13 -2.08
C GLY A 92 13.22 2.43 -2.78
N LEU A 93 12.31 2.95 -3.61
CA LEU A 93 12.48 4.25 -4.25
C LEU A 93 12.37 5.32 -3.15
N GLU A 94 13.52 5.69 -2.56
CA GLU A 94 13.66 6.94 -1.81
C GLU A 94 13.47 8.08 -2.79
N ILE A 95 12.26 8.64 -2.83
CA ILE A 95 12.03 9.92 -3.48
C ILE A 95 12.52 10.98 -2.50
N GLU A 96 13.75 11.47 -2.72
CA GLU A 96 14.24 12.71 -2.14
C GLU A 96 13.35 13.85 -2.67
N ASP A 97 12.37 14.27 -1.89
CA ASP A 97 11.55 15.46 -2.16
C ASP A 97 12.39 16.70 -1.82
N GLU A 98 13.05 17.24 -2.85
CA GLU A 98 13.81 18.48 -2.85
C GLU A 98 12.90 19.71 -2.66
N SER A 99 12.39 19.90 -1.44
CA SER A 99 11.81 21.16 -1.00
C SER A 99 12.92 22.09 -0.52
N SER A 100 13.39 22.98 -1.39
CA SER A 100 14.05 24.25 -1.01
C SER A 100 13.31 25.39 -1.68
N GLY A 101 12.27 25.90 -1.03
CA GLY A 101 11.62 27.15 -1.41
C GLY A 101 12.27 28.32 -0.69
N GLU A 102 13.03 29.14 -1.42
CA GLU A 102 13.46 30.48 -1.00
C GLU A 102 13.56 31.37 -2.24
N ASP A 103 12.67 32.35 -2.38
CA ASP A 103 12.92 33.59 -3.13
C ASP A 103 11.86 34.64 -2.74
N ASP A 104 12.17 35.38 -1.68
CA ASP A 104 11.57 36.68 -1.35
C ASP A 104 12.73 37.66 -1.07
N PHE A 105 13.08 38.48 -2.07
CA PHE A 105 13.85 39.75 -2.02
C PHE A 105 13.95 40.25 -3.48
N ASP A 106 13.53 41.44 -3.93
CA ASP A 106 13.33 42.78 -3.35
C ASP A 106 12.11 43.46 -4.04
#